data_AF-A0A9E1XCI7-F1
#
_entry.id   AF-A0A9E1XCI7-F1
#
_cell.length_a   1.000
_cell.length_b   1.000
_cell.length_c   1.000
_cell.angle_alpha   90.00
_cell.angle_beta   90.00
_cell.angle_gamma   90.00
#
_symmetry.space_group_name_H-M   'P 1'
#
loop_
_entity.id
_entity.type
_entity.pdbx_description
1 polymer ?
#
loop_
_entity_poly.entity_id
_entity_poly.type
_entity_poly.pdbx_seq_one_letter_code
_entity_poly.pdbx_strand_id
1 'polypeptide(L)'
;MKKLLFQVTCFLYFLLTITQQINAQQKIGEMNPNQCSKSSTTREYFVKQGKFQTTNELIPPGCFAQLMTELNGDDNVAAVFLNRTKMRGCIDANYPYPGGDEEKIDYQIVSKIENDTFKVRVCQSVEGSLKEFCGKIIIRFVKRDYWNEEEILCVLSIEKLGEF
;
A
#
# COMPACT_ATOMS: atom_id res chain seq x y z
N MET A 1 -18.48 -61.80 21.16
CA MET A 1 -17.58 -61.29 20.08
C MET A 1 -18.05 -60.02 19.36
N LYS A 2 -19.31 -59.56 19.49
CA LYS A 2 -19.78 -58.33 18.79
C LYS A 2 -19.46 -56.99 19.47
N LYS A 3 -19.28 -56.94 20.80
CA LYS A 3 -18.97 -55.69 21.54
C LYS A 3 -17.54 -55.19 21.33
N LEU A 4 -16.57 -56.09 21.09
CA LEU A 4 -15.16 -55.72 20.92
C LEU A 4 -14.91 -55.06 19.55
N LEU A 5 -15.56 -55.52 18.48
CA LEU A 5 -15.43 -54.93 17.14
C LEU A 5 -15.97 -53.50 17.04
N PHE A 6 -17.04 -53.16 17.77
CA PHE A 6 -17.65 -51.82 17.70
C PHE A 6 -16.83 -50.75 18.42
N GLN A 7 -16.04 -51.14 19.42
CA GLN A 7 -15.18 -50.23 20.18
C GLN A 7 -13.90 -49.89 19.40
N VAL A 8 -13.35 -50.88 18.67
CA VAL A 8 -12.14 -50.69 17.85
C VAL A 8 -12.43 -49.81 16.62
N THR A 9 -13.59 -49.97 15.97
CA THR A 9 -13.96 -49.12 14.83
C THR A 9 -14.19 -47.66 15.24
N CYS A 10 -14.78 -47.41 16.40
CA CYS A 10 -15.02 -46.05 16.90
C CYS A 10 -13.71 -45.30 17.21
N PHE A 11 -12.72 -46.00 17.80
CA PHE A 11 -11.39 -45.43 18.05
C PHE A 11 -10.61 -45.12 16.76
N LEU A 12 -10.72 -45.97 15.74
CA LEU A 12 -10.10 -45.73 14.43
C LEU A 12 -10.68 -44.50 13.72
N TYR A 13 -12.00 -44.31 13.75
CA TYR A 13 -12.62 -43.10 13.20
C TYR A 13 -12.23 -41.83 13.97
N PHE A 14 -12.10 -41.90 15.29
CA PHE A 14 -11.67 -40.76 16.10
C PHE A 14 -10.19 -40.39 15.87
N LEU A 15 -9.32 -41.38 15.65
CA LEU A 15 -7.91 -41.14 15.27
C LEU A 15 -7.79 -40.58 13.84
N LEU A 16 -8.65 -40.99 12.90
CA LEU A 16 -8.71 -40.44 11.55
C LEU A 16 -9.21 -38.98 11.51
N THR A 17 -10.16 -38.60 12.38
CA THR A 17 -10.61 -37.20 12.46
C THR A 17 -9.59 -36.30 13.15
N ILE A 18 -8.87 -36.80 14.17
CA ILE A 18 -7.77 -36.06 14.81
C ILE A 18 -6.62 -35.82 13.81
N THR A 19 -6.23 -36.82 13.02
CA THR A 19 -5.16 -36.65 12.00
C THR A 19 -5.57 -35.71 10.87
N GLN A 20 -6.85 -35.67 10.48
CA GLN A 20 -7.34 -34.67 9.51
C GLN A 20 -7.33 -33.23 10.08
N GLN A 21 -7.63 -33.02 11.36
CA GLN A 21 -7.57 -31.68 11.97
C GLN A 21 -6.13 -31.16 12.14
N ILE A 22 -5.17 -32.04 12.45
CA ILE A 22 -3.75 -31.63 12.56
C ILE A 22 -3.20 -31.21 11.19
N ASN A 23 -3.56 -31.93 10.12
CA ASN A 23 -3.12 -31.59 8.76
C ASN A 23 -3.78 -30.32 8.17
N ALA A 24 -4.99 -29.97 8.63
CA ALA A 24 -5.65 -28.73 8.19
C ALA A 24 -5.06 -27.46 8.84
N GLN A 25 -4.41 -27.59 10.00
CA GLN A 25 -3.80 -26.46 10.72
C GLN A 25 -2.29 -26.28 10.45
N GLN A 26 -1.68 -27.13 9.63
CA GLN A 26 -0.32 -26.96 9.13
C GLN A 26 -0.29 -26.76 7.60
N LYS A 27 -1.16 -25.88 7.08
CA LYS A 27 -0.73 -25.01 5.99
C LYS A 27 -0.01 -23.81 6.61
N ILE A 28 1.18 -24.07 7.15
CA ILE A 28 2.22 -23.05 7.14
C ILE A 28 2.54 -22.93 5.65
N GLY A 29 1.84 -22.03 4.95
CA GLY A 29 2.35 -21.57 3.67
C GLY A 29 3.77 -21.13 3.96
N GLU A 30 4.74 -21.68 3.24
CA GLU A 30 6.12 -21.21 3.27
C GLU A 30 6.06 -19.70 3.15
N MET A 31 6.22 -18.99 4.26
CA MET A 31 6.25 -17.55 4.26
C MET A 31 7.60 -17.26 3.65
N ASN A 32 7.60 -16.93 2.36
CA ASN A 32 8.80 -16.52 1.65
C ASN A 32 9.43 -15.41 2.50
N PRO A 33 10.62 -15.62 3.08
CA PRO A 33 11.27 -14.63 3.94
C PRO A 33 11.57 -13.32 3.22
N ASN A 34 11.40 -13.31 1.89
CA ASN A 34 11.62 -12.17 1.01
C ASN A 34 10.34 -11.43 0.58
N GLN A 35 9.18 -11.73 1.18
CA GLN A 35 7.95 -11.02 0.88
C GLN A 35 7.64 -10.03 2.01
N CYS A 36 7.31 -8.78 1.67
CA CYS A 36 6.86 -7.75 2.58
C CYS A 36 5.75 -8.32 3.47
N SER A 37 6.15 -8.68 4.68
CA SER A 37 5.22 -9.08 5.72
C SER A 37 4.30 -7.88 5.99
N LYS A 38 3.00 -8.06 5.71
CA LYS A 38 1.94 -7.10 6.08
C LYS A 38 1.85 -6.85 7.60
N SER A 39 2.70 -7.49 8.40
CA SER A 39 2.73 -7.51 9.86
C SER A 39 3.77 -6.54 10.47
N SER A 40 4.42 -5.68 9.67
CA SER A 40 5.08 -4.50 10.24
C SER A 40 4.02 -3.56 10.83
N THR A 41 3.77 -3.69 12.13
CA THR A 41 2.81 -2.88 12.90
C THR A 41 3.23 -1.42 13.05
N THR A 42 4.48 -1.09 12.69
CA THR A 42 4.97 0.28 12.68
C THR A 42 4.50 0.98 11.41
N ARG A 43 3.52 1.88 11.55
CA ARG A 43 3.15 2.80 10.48
C ARG A 43 4.33 3.76 10.23
N GLU A 44 4.86 3.73 9.02
CA GLU A 44 5.95 4.62 8.59
C GLU A 44 5.46 6.00 8.11
N TYR A 45 4.16 6.25 8.24
CA TYR A 45 3.54 7.52 7.92
C TYR A 45 2.50 7.91 8.98
N PHE A 46 2.23 9.20 9.08
CA PHE A 46 1.19 9.76 9.93
C PHE A 46 0.64 11.07 9.34
N VAL A 47 -0.52 11.47 9.83
CA VAL A 47 -1.16 12.75 9.46
C VAL A 47 -0.92 13.74 10.59
N LYS A 48 -0.31 14.89 10.27
CA LYS A 48 -0.10 16.00 11.21
C LYS A 48 -0.50 17.29 10.52
N GLN A 49 -1.32 18.10 11.21
CA GLN A 49 -1.79 19.39 10.68
C GLN A 49 -2.40 19.29 9.26
N GLY A 50 -3.14 18.20 8.98
CA GLY A 50 -3.81 18.00 7.69
C GLY A 50 -2.89 17.59 6.53
N LYS A 51 -1.61 17.33 6.78
CA LYS A 51 -0.64 16.86 5.79
C LYS A 51 -0.09 15.47 6.18
N PHE A 52 0.28 14.69 5.17
CA PHE A 52 0.94 13.39 5.35
C PHE A 52 2.44 13.57 5.52
N GLN A 53 3.02 12.86 6.48
CA GLN A 53 4.46 12.89 6.73
C GLN A 53 4.97 11.52 7.19
N THR A 54 6.26 11.28 7.00
CA THR A 54 6.98 10.17 7.61
C THR A 54 7.64 10.64 8.90
N THR A 55 8.36 9.73 9.58
CA THR A 55 9.18 10.07 10.75
C THR A 55 10.20 11.17 10.47
N ASN A 56 10.69 11.25 9.23
CA ASN A 56 11.80 12.12 8.87
C ASN A 56 11.32 13.44 8.29
N GLU A 57 10.25 13.44 7.49
CA GLU A 57 9.87 14.61 6.69
C GLU A 57 8.44 14.54 6.14
N LEU A 58 7.97 15.69 5.64
CA LEU A 58 6.69 15.83 4.95
C LEU A 58 6.69 15.05 3.64
N ILE A 59 5.56 14.43 3.29
CA ILE A 59 5.41 13.83 1.97
C ILE A 59 5.07 14.95 0.96
N PRO A 60 5.93 15.17 -0.06
CA PRO A 60 5.73 16.20 -1.08
C PRO A 60 4.36 16.11 -1.78
N PRO A 61 3.66 17.25 -2.03
CA PRO A 61 2.45 17.28 -2.85
C PRO A 61 2.62 16.61 -4.21
N GLY A 62 3.81 16.75 -4.80
CA GLY A 62 4.17 16.13 -6.08
C GLY A 62 3.99 14.61 -6.11
N CYS A 63 4.24 13.93 -4.99
CA CYS A 63 4.02 12.49 -4.87
C CYS A 63 2.57 12.06 -5.10
N PHE A 64 1.62 12.92 -4.74
CA PHE A 64 0.19 12.67 -4.95
C PHE A 64 -0.25 13.14 -6.34
N ALA A 65 0.33 14.21 -6.87
CA ALA A 65 0.03 14.71 -8.21
C ALA A 65 0.39 13.69 -9.31
N GLN A 66 1.46 12.91 -9.10
CA GLN A 66 1.81 11.79 -9.99
C GLN A 66 0.66 10.79 -10.16
N LEU A 67 -0.22 10.64 -9.17
CA LEU A 67 -1.34 9.69 -9.19
C LEU A 67 -2.64 10.31 -9.76
N MET A 68 -2.61 11.56 -10.19
CA MET A 68 -3.76 12.19 -10.83
C MET A 68 -3.90 11.70 -12.28
N THR A 69 -5.15 11.57 -12.74
CA THR A 69 -5.42 11.53 -14.17
C THR A 69 -5.07 12.89 -14.78
N GLU A 70 -4.26 12.88 -15.82
CA GLU A 70 -3.79 14.10 -16.47
C GLU A 70 -4.91 14.83 -17.21
N LEU A 71 -4.67 16.09 -17.58
CA LEU A 71 -5.64 16.94 -18.29
C LEU A 71 -6.11 16.35 -19.63
N ASN A 72 -5.26 15.57 -20.29
CA ASN A 72 -5.57 14.87 -21.53
C ASN A 72 -6.34 13.55 -21.31
N GLY A 73 -6.58 13.16 -20.05
CA GLY A 73 -7.28 11.93 -19.68
C GLY A 73 -6.36 10.73 -19.44
N ASP A 74 -5.04 10.89 -19.50
CA ASP A 74 -4.10 9.79 -19.24
C ASP A 74 -4.07 9.43 -17.76
N ASP A 75 -4.18 8.13 -17.44
CA ASP A 75 -4.13 7.58 -16.09
C ASP A 75 -3.09 6.46 -16.00
N ASN A 76 -1.81 6.85 -16.03
CA ASN A 76 -0.70 5.92 -16.27
C ASN A 76 0.05 5.49 -15.00
N VAL A 77 -0.19 6.14 -13.86
CA VAL A 77 0.55 5.90 -12.61
C VAL A 77 -0.37 5.31 -11.55
N ALA A 78 -0.21 4.01 -11.29
CA ALA A 78 -0.98 3.31 -10.27
C ALA A 78 -0.39 3.41 -8.86
N ALA A 79 0.93 3.61 -8.74
CA ALA A 79 1.60 3.70 -7.44
C ALA A 79 2.92 4.48 -7.51
N VAL A 80 3.28 5.10 -6.38
CA VAL A 80 4.53 5.85 -6.19
C VAL A 80 5.24 5.30 -4.97
N PHE A 81 6.52 4.93 -5.08
CA PHE A 81 7.35 4.60 -3.93
C PHE A 81 7.78 5.89 -3.21
N LEU A 82 7.57 5.96 -1.90
CA LEU A 82 7.89 7.13 -1.10
C LEU A 82 9.34 7.16 -0.63
N ASN A 83 9.84 6.00 -0.17
CA ASN A 83 11.18 5.87 0.41
C ASN A 83 12.18 5.28 -0.61
N ARG A 84 13.47 5.27 -0.23
CA ARG A 84 14.58 4.80 -1.07
C ARG A 84 14.41 3.34 -1.51
N THR A 85 14.39 3.15 -2.82
CA THR A 85 14.36 1.84 -3.49
C THR A 85 15.76 1.40 -3.98
N LYS A 86 16.55 2.34 -4.52
CA LYS A 86 17.99 2.17 -4.83
C LYS A 86 18.77 3.48 -4.63
N MET A 87 18.15 4.62 -5.00
CA MET A 87 18.69 5.96 -4.79
C MET A 87 17.76 6.78 -3.91
N ARG A 88 16.70 7.32 -4.51
CA ARG A 88 15.75 8.26 -3.93
C ARG A 88 14.33 7.82 -4.28
N GLY A 89 13.47 7.72 -3.28
CA GLY A 89 12.02 7.62 -3.45
C GLY A 89 11.43 9.00 -3.71
N CYS A 90 10.10 9.10 -3.82
CA CYS A 90 9.47 10.37 -4.13
C CYS A 90 9.79 11.48 -3.12
N ILE A 91 9.90 11.14 -1.84
CA ILE A 91 10.16 12.11 -0.78
C ILE A 91 11.52 12.79 -0.95
N ASP A 92 12.57 12.04 -1.26
CA ASP A 92 13.94 12.53 -1.38
C ASP A 92 14.38 12.69 -2.85
N ALA A 93 13.44 12.66 -3.79
CA ALA A 93 13.69 12.86 -5.21
C ALA A 93 14.15 14.30 -5.47
N ASN A 94 15.01 14.49 -6.49
CA ASN A 94 15.31 15.84 -6.99
C ASN A 94 14.05 16.53 -7.56
N TYR A 95 13.14 15.74 -8.12
CA TYR A 95 11.89 16.18 -8.72
C TYR A 95 10.76 15.23 -8.28
N PRO A 96 10.06 15.52 -7.17
CA PRO A 96 8.95 14.71 -6.67
C PRO A 96 7.72 14.69 -7.58
N TYR A 97 7.66 15.54 -8.61
CA TYR A 97 6.68 15.47 -9.69
C TYR A 97 7.37 15.55 -11.07
N PRO A 98 7.90 14.43 -11.59
CA PRO A 98 8.61 14.42 -12.87
C PRO A 98 7.73 14.92 -14.01
N GLY A 99 8.23 15.89 -14.79
CA GLY A 99 7.50 16.48 -15.91
C GLY A 99 6.50 17.58 -15.51
N GLY A 100 6.33 17.85 -14.22
CA GLY A 100 5.48 18.92 -13.69
C GLY A 100 6.24 19.88 -12.77
N ASP A 101 5.47 20.82 -12.19
CA ASP A 101 5.97 21.83 -11.27
C ASP A 101 5.30 21.63 -9.91
N GLU A 102 6.06 21.15 -8.93
CA GLU A 102 5.55 20.85 -7.60
C GLU A 102 5.07 22.10 -6.86
N GLU A 103 5.68 23.26 -7.10
CA GLU A 103 5.30 24.51 -6.41
C GLU A 103 3.87 24.95 -6.77
N LYS A 104 3.34 24.43 -7.89
CA LYS A 104 1.97 24.64 -8.35
C LYS A 104 0.99 23.60 -7.84
N ILE A 105 1.44 22.62 -7.07
CA ILE A 105 0.62 21.54 -6.53
C ILE A 105 0.23 21.83 -5.08
N ASP A 106 -1.06 21.75 -4.79
CA ASP A 106 -1.56 21.60 -3.43
C ASP A 106 -2.41 20.32 -3.32
N TYR A 107 -2.50 19.81 -2.09
CA TYR A 107 -3.41 18.72 -1.78
C TYR A 107 -4.10 18.93 -0.44
N GLN A 108 -5.30 18.36 -0.36
CA GLN A 108 -6.11 18.31 0.83
C GLN A 108 -6.55 16.88 1.12
N ILE A 109 -6.35 16.44 2.36
CA ILE A 109 -6.96 15.22 2.88
C ILE A 109 -8.44 15.51 3.10
N VAL A 110 -9.31 14.93 2.28
CA VAL A 110 -10.76 15.15 2.35
C VAL A 110 -11.35 14.31 3.47
N SER A 111 -11.01 13.02 3.50
CA SER A 111 -11.43 12.12 4.59
C SER A 111 -10.56 10.88 4.65
N LYS A 112 -10.54 10.25 5.83
CA LYS A 112 -10.01 8.89 6.02
C LYS A 112 -11.15 7.89 5.80
N ILE A 113 -10.83 6.77 5.15
CA ILE A 113 -11.75 5.63 5.02
C ILE A 113 -11.36 4.59 6.09
N GLU A 114 -10.65 3.54 5.72
CA GLU A 114 -10.12 2.49 6.61
C GLU A 114 -8.83 1.92 6.02
N ASN A 115 -8.10 1.08 6.76
CA ASN A 115 -6.94 0.34 6.25
C ASN A 115 -5.95 1.24 5.48
N ASP A 116 -5.54 2.34 6.11
CA ASP A 116 -4.60 3.32 5.57
C ASP A 116 -5.02 3.93 4.22
N THR A 117 -6.34 3.98 3.97
CA THR A 117 -6.95 4.52 2.76
C THR A 117 -7.57 5.90 3.01
N PHE A 118 -7.39 6.82 2.07
CA PHE A 118 -7.81 8.22 2.17
C PHE A 118 -8.41 8.73 0.86
N LYS A 119 -9.36 9.64 0.98
CA LYS A 119 -9.81 10.50 -0.11
C LYS A 119 -8.97 11.77 -0.10
N VAL A 120 -8.31 12.07 -1.22
CA VAL A 120 -7.43 13.23 -1.36
C VAL A 120 -7.85 14.02 -2.59
N ARG A 121 -7.98 15.34 -2.41
CA ARG A 121 -8.11 16.29 -3.53
C ARG A 121 -6.72 16.84 -3.80
N VAL A 122 -6.24 16.72 -5.02
CA VAL A 122 -4.96 17.26 -5.46
C VAL A 122 -5.23 18.24 -6.59
N CYS A 123 -4.63 19.43 -6.52
CA CYS A 123 -4.87 20.50 -7.47
C CYS A 123 -3.56 21.02 -8.02
N GLN A 124 -3.56 21.32 -9.31
CA GLN A 124 -2.47 21.97 -10.02
C GLN A 124 -2.94 23.33 -10.53
N SER A 125 -2.17 24.36 -10.23
CA SER A 125 -2.32 25.67 -10.88
C SER A 125 -1.83 25.57 -12.33
N VAL A 126 -2.67 25.99 -13.28
CA VAL A 126 -2.33 25.96 -14.71
C VAL A 126 -1.95 27.36 -15.18
N GLU A 127 -0.75 27.52 -15.74
CA GLU A 127 -0.30 28.81 -16.26
C GLU A 127 -1.22 29.33 -17.37
N GLY A 128 -1.55 30.62 -17.32
CA GLY A 128 -2.47 31.25 -18.27
C GLY A 128 -3.96 30.99 -17.99
N SER A 129 -4.29 30.30 -16.90
CA SER A 129 -5.68 30.05 -16.46
C SER A 129 -5.91 30.58 -15.04
N LEU A 130 -7.06 31.21 -14.80
CA LEU A 130 -7.53 31.53 -13.44
C LEU A 130 -8.12 30.33 -12.71
N LYS A 131 -8.19 29.17 -13.36
CA LYS A 131 -8.77 27.93 -12.83
C LYS A 131 -7.69 26.90 -12.54
N GLU A 132 -7.82 26.26 -11.39
CA GLU A 132 -7.08 25.06 -11.01
C GLU A 132 -7.64 23.83 -11.73
N PHE A 133 -6.76 22.90 -12.10
CA PHE A 133 -7.16 21.54 -12.44
C PHE A 133 -7.03 20.66 -11.21
N CYS A 134 -8.08 19.94 -10.84
CA CYS A 134 -8.07 19.15 -9.61
C CYS A 134 -8.52 17.72 -9.84
N GLY A 135 -7.69 16.79 -9.39
CA GLY A 135 -8.01 15.38 -9.26
C GLY A 135 -8.60 15.07 -7.88
N LYS A 136 -9.54 14.13 -7.84
CA LYS A 136 -10.08 13.56 -6.61
C LYS A 136 -9.76 12.07 -6.61
N ILE A 137 -8.74 11.70 -5.84
CA ILE A 137 -8.18 10.34 -5.86
C ILE A 137 -8.39 9.64 -4.53
N ILE A 138 -8.64 8.35 -4.60
CA ILE A 138 -8.64 7.46 -3.44
C ILE A 138 -7.26 6.80 -3.40
N ILE A 139 -6.51 7.04 -2.33
CA ILE A 139 -5.16 6.50 -2.17
C ILE A 139 -5.08 5.55 -0.98
N ARG A 140 -4.09 4.64 -1.01
CA ARG A 140 -3.73 3.80 0.13
C ARG A 140 -2.23 3.80 0.35
N PHE A 141 -1.82 3.94 1.61
CA PHE A 141 -0.44 3.66 2.01
C PHE A 141 -0.24 2.15 2.15
N VAL A 142 0.72 1.61 1.40
CA VAL A 142 1.03 0.18 1.38
C VAL A 142 2.54 -0.05 1.40
N LYS A 143 2.96 -1.15 2.01
CA LYS A 143 4.31 -1.68 1.85
C LYS A 143 4.35 -2.59 0.62
N ARG A 144 5.34 -2.39 -0.24
CA ARG A 144 5.53 -3.16 -1.47
C ARG A 144 6.94 -3.71 -1.55
N ASP A 145 7.04 -4.91 -2.10
CA ASP A 145 8.31 -5.52 -2.47
C ASP A 145 8.95 -4.67 -3.57
N TYR A 146 10.20 -4.27 -3.35
CA TYR A 146 11.04 -3.66 -4.36
C TYR A 146 12.25 -4.55 -4.59
N TRP A 147 12.33 -5.12 -5.80
CA TRP A 147 13.45 -5.95 -6.22
C TRP A 147 14.55 -5.04 -6.76
N ASN A 148 15.71 -5.05 -6.11
CA ASN A 148 16.91 -4.43 -6.64
C ASN A 148 17.88 -5.52 -7.13
N GLU A 149 19.10 -5.14 -7.53
CA GLU A 149 20.10 -6.08 -8.07
C GLU A 149 20.62 -7.09 -7.03
N GLU A 150 20.44 -6.81 -5.73
CA GLU A 150 21.08 -7.53 -4.62
C GLU A 150 20.07 -8.22 -3.69
N GLU A 151 18.93 -7.59 -3.43
CA GLU A 151 17.94 -8.00 -2.44
C GLU A 151 16.51 -7.49 -2.75
N ILE A 152 15.56 -7.88 -1.89
CA ILE A 152 14.19 -7.37 -1.92
C ILE A 152 13.97 -6.47 -0.71
N LEU A 153 13.62 -5.22 -0.98
CA LEU A 153 13.35 -4.21 0.03
C LEU A 153 11.85 -4.09 0.28
N CYS A 154 11.47 -3.80 1.53
CA CYS A 154 10.09 -3.51 1.88
C CYS A 154 9.81 -2.02 1.97
N VAL A 155 9.35 -1.43 0.87
CA VAL A 155 9.31 0.03 0.69
C VAL A 155 7.89 0.56 0.85
N LEU A 156 7.76 1.70 1.54
CA LEU A 156 6.48 2.41 1.65
C LEU A 156 6.11 3.03 0.31
N SER A 157 4.87 2.85 -0.11
CA SER A 157 4.31 3.34 -1.36
C SER A 157 2.91 3.88 -1.15
N ILE A 158 2.50 4.81 -2.01
CA ILE A 158 1.12 5.26 -2.17
C ILE A 158 0.57 4.63 -3.44
N GLU A 159 -0.55 3.94 -3.34
CA GLU A 159 -1.29 3.37 -4.46
C GLU A 159 -2.57 4.17 -4.72
N LYS A 160 -2.87 4.44 -5.99
CA LYS A 160 -4.19 4.91 -6.44
C LYS A 160 -5.14 3.73 -6.52
N LEU A 161 -6.26 3.81 -5.80
CA LEU A 161 -7.33 2.80 -5.84
C LEU A 161 -8.49 3.20 -6.75
N GLY A 162 -8.61 4.49 -7.09
CA GLY A 162 -9.68 5.03 -7.91
C GLY A 162 -9.91 6.52 -7.68
N GLU A 163 -11.10 7.00 -8.06
CA GLU A 163 -11.51 8.41 -8.01
C GLU A 163 -12.88 8.58 -7.32
N PHE A 164 -13.28 9.81 -6.98
CA PHE A 164 -14.56 10.09 -6.30
C PHE A 164 -15.16 11.49 -6.55
#